data_AF-A0AAN9XUA9-F1
#
_entry.id   AF-A0AAN9XUA9-F1
#
_cell.length_a   1.000
_cell.length_b   1.000
_cell.length_c   1.000
_cell.angle_alpha   90.00
_cell.angle_beta   90.00
_cell.angle_gamma   90.00
#
_symmetry.space_group_name_H-M   'P 1'
#
loop_
_entity.id
_entity.type
_entity.pdbx_description
1 polymer ?
#
loop_
_entity_poly.entity_id
_entity_poly.type
_entity_poly.pdbx_seq_one_letter_code
_entity_poly.pdbx_strand_id
1 'polypeptide(L)'
;MLAIWPIQKMVFLELQRFNAETLGLKQDVKPILGSTTRFKDVKGADEAKAELEEIVHNLRDPKERLVPFFSCSGSAFDEMYVGVGARRIRDLFSTAKKLSPCVIFIDEIDAVGGKRSHNRLTPFLNMTLNQLLVELDGFNQNEGIIVIGATYFPESLDKALVRPGRFDQYVNVPNPDVEGRRQILESHMSKIVKGNDVDIMIIARGTPGFSGADLANLVNVAALRAAMNDANVVNMDDFEFAKDKILMGNERKSAIISEENRRITAFHEAGHALVAIHTVGALPVHKATIVPRGSTLGMVIQLPDKDLTSRSRKQMLASLDVSMGGRVAEELIFGASEVTLL
;
A
#
# COMPACT_ATOMS: atom_id res chain seq x y z
N MET A 1 22.53 -2.21 -10.12
CA MET A 1 22.91 -3.48 -9.48
C MET A 1 21.63 -4.30 -9.38
N LEU A 2 21.57 -5.37 -10.20
CA LEU A 2 20.58 -6.45 -10.38
C LEU A 2 19.45 -6.62 -9.32
N ALA A 3 18.21 -7.03 -9.62
CA ALA A 3 17.58 -7.57 -10.83
C ALA A 3 16.04 -7.49 -10.79
N ILE A 4 15.42 -7.37 -11.97
CA ILE A 4 14.00 -7.58 -12.26
C ILE A 4 13.81 -9.05 -12.63
N TRP A 5 12.77 -9.75 -12.12
CA TRP A 5 11.88 -10.58 -12.97
C TRP A 5 10.58 -11.04 -12.25
N PRO A 6 9.54 -11.55 -12.95
CA PRO A 6 8.17 -11.08 -12.82
C PRO A 6 7.20 -12.24 -12.48
N ILE A 7 5.94 -11.93 -12.26
CA ILE A 7 4.86 -12.92 -12.24
C ILE A 7 3.82 -12.24 -13.16
N GLN A 8 3.38 -12.74 -14.32
CA GLN A 8 2.96 -14.10 -14.68
C GLN A 8 3.01 -14.29 -16.21
N LYS A 9 3.44 -15.48 -16.65
CA LYS A 9 2.90 -16.14 -17.84
C LYS A 9 2.41 -17.51 -17.40
N MET A 10 1.09 -17.67 -17.32
CA MET A 10 0.46 -18.97 -17.43
C MET A 10 -0.57 -18.85 -18.55
N VAL A 11 -0.29 -19.56 -19.63
CA VAL A 11 -1.11 -19.62 -20.86
C VAL A 11 -2.23 -20.61 -20.60
N PHE A 12 -3.48 -20.20 -20.77
CA PHE A 12 -4.53 -20.95 -21.48
C PHE A 12 -5.81 -20.08 -21.56
N LEU A 13 -6.09 -19.50 -22.73
CA LEU A 13 -7.42 -19.38 -23.38
C LEU A 13 -7.30 -18.45 -24.61
N GLU A 14 -7.93 -18.88 -25.70
CA GLU A 14 -7.79 -18.39 -27.07
C GLU A 14 -7.95 -16.88 -27.23
N LEU A 15 -6.91 -16.23 -27.76
CA LEU A 15 -6.99 -14.89 -28.33
C LEU A 15 -7.56 -14.99 -29.75
N GLN A 16 -8.81 -14.55 -29.94
CA GLN A 16 -9.21 -14.03 -31.24
C GLN A 16 -8.30 -12.83 -31.55
N ARG A 17 -7.36 -13.05 -32.48
CA ARG A 17 -6.45 -12.02 -32.97
C ARG A 17 -7.26 -10.87 -33.59
N PHE A 18 -7.17 -9.69 -33.00
CA PHE A 18 -7.29 -8.44 -33.75
C PHE A 18 -5.89 -7.85 -33.92
N ASN A 19 -5.43 -7.81 -35.18
CA ASN A 19 -4.09 -7.35 -35.55
C ASN A 19 -3.92 -5.86 -35.24
N ALA A 20 -2.91 -5.54 -34.44
CA ALA A 20 -2.52 -4.16 -34.09
C ALA A 20 -1.71 -3.44 -35.20
N GLU A 21 -1.52 -4.07 -36.37
CA GLU A 21 -0.77 -3.49 -37.49
C GLU A 21 -1.60 -2.51 -38.33
N THR A 22 -2.94 -2.51 -38.21
CA THR A 22 -3.83 -1.64 -38.99
C THR A 22 -3.89 -0.18 -38.53
N LEU A 23 -3.17 0.20 -37.45
CA LEU A 23 -3.26 1.56 -36.86
C LEU A 23 -1.96 2.39 -36.91
N GLY A 24 -0.84 1.84 -37.38
CA GLY A 24 0.40 2.61 -37.58
C GLY A 24 0.98 3.27 -36.32
N LEU A 25 0.68 2.75 -35.13
CA LEU A 25 1.15 3.30 -33.85
C LEU A 25 2.58 2.82 -33.53
N LYS A 26 3.46 3.75 -33.15
CA LYS A 26 4.83 3.45 -32.66
C LYS A 26 4.75 2.57 -31.40
N GLN A 27 5.74 1.71 -31.21
CA GLN A 27 5.76 0.67 -30.17
C GLN A 27 5.62 1.18 -28.71
N ASP A 28 5.88 2.45 -28.44
CA ASP A 28 6.13 2.96 -27.09
C ASP A 28 4.87 3.29 -26.26
N VAL A 29 3.68 3.44 -26.89
CA VAL A 29 2.43 3.76 -26.19
C VAL A 29 1.29 2.92 -26.74
N LYS A 30 1.17 1.68 -26.24
CA LYS A 30 0.05 0.80 -26.60
C LYS A 30 -1.01 0.85 -25.50
N PRO A 31 -2.30 1.03 -25.83
CA PRO A 31 -3.36 0.97 -24.84
C PRO A 31 -3.43 -0.44 -24.24
N ILE A 32 -3.71 -0.52 -22.94
CA ILE A 32 -4.00 -1.78 -22.27
C ILE A 32 -5.44 -2.15 -22.66
N LEU A 33 -5.58 -2.97 -23.69
CA LEU A 33 -6.86 -3.50 -24.14
C LEU A 33 -7.16 -4.79 -23.38
N GLY A 34 -8.21 -4.77 -22.55
CA GLY A 34 -8.73 -5.96 -21.87
C GLY A 34 -8.08 -6.27 -20.52
N SER A 35 -8.07 -5.33 -19.58
CA SER A 35 -7.79 -5.68 -18.18
C SER A 35 -8.93 -6.56 -17.63
N THR A 36 -8.57 -7.60 -16.88
CA THR A 36 -9.53 -8.48 -16.20
C THR A 36 -10.08 -7.87 -14.91
N THR A 37 -9.46 -6.80 -14.44
CA THR A 37 -9.74 -6.14 -13.16
C THR A 37 -10.96 -5.25 -13.26
N ARG A 38 -11.95 -5.50 -12.42
CA ARG A 38 -13.19 -4.73 -12.31
C ARG A 38 -13.24 -4.01 -10.98
N PHE A 39 -14.08 -2.99 -10.87
CA PHE A 39 -14.34 -2.29 -9.60
C PHE A 39 -14.76 -3.21 -8.44
N LYS A 40 -15.37 -4.37 -8.73
CA LYS A 40 -15.70 -5.38 -7.71
C LYS A 40 -14.47 -6.03 -7.05
N ASP A 41 -13.34 -6.04 -7.74
CA ASP A 41 -12.09 -6.67 -7.31
C ASP A 41 -11.27 -5.74 -6.40
N VAL A 42 -11.58 -4.43 -6.40
CA VAL A 42 -11.03 -3.44 -5.47
C VAL A 42 -11.86 -3.45 -4.19
N LYS A 43 -11.20 -3.68 -3.05
CA LYS A 43 -11.82 -3.78 -1.71
C LYS A 43 -11.18 -2.78 -0.76
N GLY A 44 -11.93 -2.33 0.24
CA GLY A 44 -11.43 -1.45 1.30
C GLY A 44 -11.15 0.00 0.88
N ALA A 45 -11.72 0.45 -0.25
CA ALA A 45 -11.60 1.81 -0.76
C ALA A 45 -12.95 2.30 -1.31
N ASP A 46 -14.03 2.08 -0.55
CA ASP A 46 -15.40 2.23 -1.04
C ASP A 46 -15.77 3.67 -1.41
N GLU A 47 -15.30 4.66 -0.63
CA GLU A 47 -15.53 6.09 -0.90
C GLU A 47 -14.86 6.52 -2.21
N ALA A 48 -13.55 6.27 -2.34
CA ALA A 48 -12.80 6.58 -3.56
C ALA A 48 -13.36 5.84 -4.79
N LYS A 49 -13.84 4.61 -4.60
CA LYS A 49 -14.49 3.83 -5.65
C LYS A 49 -15.80 4.47 -6.09
N ALA A 50 -16.63 4.94 -5.17
CA ALA A 50 -17.90 5.59 -5.52
C ALA A 50 -17.66 6.87 -6.34
N GLU A 51 -16.68 7.69 -5.95
CA GLU A 51 -16.30 8.90 -6.69
C GLU A 51 -15.79 8.56 -8.11
N LEU A 52 -14.90 7.56 -8.22
CA LEU A 52 -14.40 7.13 -9.52
C LEU A 52 -15.48 6.46 -10.39
N GLU A 53 -16.43 5.74 -9.80
CA GLU A 53 -17.55 5.13 -10.53
C GLU A 53 -18.48 6.19 -11.14
N GLU A 54 -18.71 7.32 -10.47
CA GLU A 54 -19.46 8.44 -11.03
C GLU A 54 -18.77 9.03 -12.27
N ILE A 55 -17.45 9.25 -12.18
CA ILE A 55 -16.62 9.74 -13.29
C ILE A 55 -16.66 8.77 -14.47
N VAL A 56 -16.55 7.47 -14.20
CA VAL A 56 -16.60 6.42 -15.24
C VAL A 56 -18.00 6.27 -15.82
N HIS A 57 -19.06 6.44 -15.02
CA HIS A 57 -20.44 6.39 -15.50
C HIS A 57 -20.70 7.49 -16.53
N ASN A 58 -20.18 8.70 -16.28
CA ASN A 58 -20.28 9.84 -17.19
C ASN A 58 -19.53 9.63 -18.52
N LEU A 59 -18.52 8.75 -18.56
CA LEU A 59 -17.83 8.35 -19.79
C LEU A 59 -18.53 7.24 -20.57
N ARG A 60 -19.46 6.51 -19.94
CA ARG A 60 -20.03 5.31 -20.50
C ARG A 60 -21.09 5.67 -21.53
N ASP A 61 -20.68 5.78 -22.78
CA ASP A 61 -21.58 5.88 -23.94
C ASP A 61 -22.58 4.69 -23.91
N PRO A 62 -23.88 4.85 -24.28
CA PRO A 62 -24.91 3.80 -24.16
C PRO A 62 -24.62 2.49 -24.92
N LYS A 63 -23.52 2.42 -25.69
CA LYS A 63 -23.14 1.33 -26.59
C LYS A 63 -22.19 0.28 -25.99
N GLU A 64 -22.01 0.25 -24.67
CA GLU A 64 -21.23 -0.79 -23.96
C GLU A 64 -19.82 -1.07 -24.54
N ARG A 65 -19.12 -0.05 -25.03
CA ARG A 65 -17.72 -0.24 -25.46
C ARG A 65 -16.76 -0.15 -24.28
N LEU A 66 -15.80 -1.07 -24.24
CA LEU A 66 -14.61 -0.98 -23.40
C LEU A 66 -13.85 0.29 -23.78
N VAL A 67 -13.68 1.19 -22.80
CA VAL A 67 -12.94 2.45 -22.94
C VAL A 67 -11.43 2.12 -22.95
N PRO A 68 -10.65 2.54 -23.95
CA PRO A 68 -9.20 2.37 -23.95
C PRO A 68 -8.53 3.02 -22.73
N PHE A 69 -7.58 2.30 -22.13
CA PHE A 69 -6.82 2.74 -20.96
C PHE A 69 -5.33 2.86 -21.30
N PHE A 70 -4.77 4.05 -21.14
CA PHE A 70 -3.34 4.31 -21.26
C PHE A 70 -2.72 4.42 -19.88
N SER A 71 -1.65 3.68 -19.60
CA SER A 71 -0.92 3.75 -18.33
C SER A 71 0.52 4.17 -18.61
N CYS A 72 0.99 5.21 -17.95
CA CYS A 72 2.38 5.64 -17.97
C CYS A 72 2.84 6.02 -16.56
N SER A 73 4.15 5.91 -16.31
CA SER A 73 4.75 6.48 -15.10
C SER A 73 5.25 7.90 -15.40
N GLY A 74 5.09 8.81 -14.45
CA GLY A 74 5.59 10.18 -14.50
C GLY A 74 7.11 10.21 -14.71
N SER A 75 7.84 9.30 -14.08
CA SER A 75 9.29 9.17 -14.25
C SER A 75 9.70 8.80 -15.69
N ALA A 76 8.80 8.23 -16.50
CA ALA A 76 9.08 7.96 -17.92
C ALA A 76 9.19 9.23 -18.78
N PHE A 77 8.80 10.40 -18.25
CA PHE A 77 8.95 11.70 -18.92
C PHE A 77 10.10 12.54 -18.35
N ASP A 78 10.71 12.11 -17.25
CA ASP A 78 11.89 12.72 -16.66
C ASP A 78 13.16 12.11 -17.29
N GLU A 79 13.57 12.66 -18.44
CA GLU A 79 14.74 12.19 -19.18
C GLU A 79 15.85 13.24 -19.23
N MET A 80 17.10 12.74 -19.29
CA MET A 80 18.31 13.56 -19.39
C MET A 80 18.36 14.39 -20.69
N TYR A 81 17.62 13.99 -21.73
CA TYR A 81 17.63 14.66 -23.02
C TYR A 81 16.53 15.72 -23.12
N VAL A 82 16.96 16.96 -23.40
CA VAL A 82 16.10 18.12 -23.50
C VAL A 82 14.99 17.91 -24.52
N GLY A 83 13.73 18.00 -24.06
CA GLY A 83 12.54 17.99 -24.91
C GLY A 83 12.03 16.64 -25.36
N VAL A 84 12.68 15.55 -24.94
CA VAL A 84 12.11 14.20 -25.17
C VAL A 84 10.85 14.00 -24.33
N GLY A 85 10.84 14.44 -23.06
CA GLY A 85 9.66 14.40 -22.20
C GLY A 85 8.46 15.15 -22.80
N ALA A 86 8.65 16.40 -23.22
CA ALA A 86 7.61 17.19 -23.88
C ALA A 86 7.12 16.58 -25.21
N ARG A 87 8.00 15.91 -25.98
CA ARG A 87 7.58 15.17 -27.18
C ARG A 87 6.70 13.97 -26.82
N ARG A 88 7.08 13.18 -25.82
CA ARG A 88 6.32 12.01 -25.38
C ARG A 88 4.93 12.38 -24.89
N ILE A 89 4.80 13.48 -24.14
CA ILE A 89 3.49 14.00 -23.71
C ILE A 89 2.61 14.32 -24.93
N ARG A 90 3.16 15.03 -25.92
CA ARG A 90 2.41 15.30 -27.18
C ARG A 90 2.01 14.03 -27.90
N ASP A 91 2.93 13.08 -28.04
CA ASP A 91 2.66 11.81 -28.72
C ASP A 91 1.56 11.01 -27.99
N LEU A 92 1.59 10.97 -26.65
CA LEU A 92 0.58 10.36 -25.78
C LEU A 92 -0.80 10.99 -26.01
N PHE A 93 -0.92 12.31 -25.85
CA PHE A 93 -2.20 13.02 -26.03
C PHE A 93 -2.70 12.95 -27.48
N SER A 94 -1.81 12.97 -28.47
CA SER A 94 -2.21 12.80 -29.89
C SER A 94 -2.79 11.41 -30.17
N THR A 95 -2.26 10.38 -29.50
CA THR A 95 -2.74 9.00 -29.62
C THR A 95 -4.05 8.81 -28.88
N ALA A 96 -4.18 9.40 -27.69
CA ALA A 96 -5.41 9.42 -26.91
C ALA A 96 -6.55 10.13 -27.68
N LYS A 97 -6.30 11.28 -28.29
CA LYS A 97 -7.27 12.01 -29.13
C LYS A 97 -7.81 11.16 -30.29
N LYS A 98 -6.98 10.32 -30.91
CA LYS A 98 -7.41 9.41 -32.00
C LYS A 98 -8.28 8.25 -31.50
N LEU A 99 -8.17 7.91 -30.22
CA LEU A 99 -8.86 6.77 -29.59
C LEU A 99 -9.90 7.23 -28.55
N SER A 100 -10.35 8.49 -28.63
CA SER A 100 -11.40 9.04 -27.76
C SER A 100 -12.75 8.33 -27.98
N PRO A 101 -13.54 8.05 -26.93
CA PRO A 101 -13.30 8.31 -25.51
C PRO A 101 -12.25 7.37 -24.90
N CYS A 102 -11.35 7.89 -24.06
CA CYS A 102 -10.30 7.09 -23.41
C CYS A 102 -9.87 7.64 -22.03
N VAL A 103 -9.17 6.82 -21.25
CA VAL A 103 -8.60 7.20 -19.95
C VAL A 103 -7.07 7.16 -20.03
N ILE A 104 -6.42 8.22 -19.54
CA ILE A 104 -4.97 8.32 -19.37
C ILE A 104 -4.66 8.28 -17.87
N PHE A 105 -3.87 7.31 -17.44
CA PHE A 105 -3.38 7.19 -16.07
C PHE A 105 -1.88 7.50 -16.03
N ILE A 106 -1.51 8.47 -15.20
CA ILE A 106 -0.14 8.90 -14.94
C ILE A 106 0.19 8.57 -13.49
N ASP A 107 0.97 7.53 -13.26
CA ASP A 107 1.50 7.21 -11.94
C ASP A 107 2.65 8.17 -11.58
N GLU A 108 2.95 8.37 -10.29
CA GLU A 108 4.04 9.24 -9.81
C GLU A 108 4.04 10.62 -10.50
N ILE A 109 2.88 11.28 -10.61
CA ILE A 109 2.76 12.54 -11.36
C ILE A 109 3.64 13.65 -10.76
N ASP A 110 4.03 13.55 -9.50
CA ASP A 110 4.99 14.45 -8.85
C ASP A 110 6.38 14.47 -9.51
N ALA A 111 6.78 13.40 -10.21
CA ALA A 111 8.03 13.39 -10.99
C ALA A 111 8.05 14.44 -12.11
N VAL A 112 6.90 14.73 -12.72
CA VAL A 112 6.76 15.73 -13.81
C VAL A 112 6.06 17.00 -13.36
N GLY A 113 5.27 16.90 -12.28
CA GLY A 113 4.35 17.91 -11.80
C GLY A 113 4.83 18.67 -10.59
N GLY A 114 6.04 18.40 -10.08
CA GLY A 114 6.59 19.08 -8.92
C GLY A 114 6.70 20.60 -9.07
N LYS A 115 6.68 21.31 -7.93
CA LYS A 115 6.87 22.76 -7.88
C LYS A 115 8.10 23.20 -8.66
N ARG A 116 7.94 24.26 -9.46
CA ARG A 116 9.01 24.88 -10.24
C ARG A 116 10.15 25.32 -9.32
N SER A 117 11.28 24.62 -9.39
CA SER A 117 12.51 25.08 -8.76
C SER A 117 12.94 26.41 -9.40
N HIS A 118 13.16 27.43 -8.57
CA HIS A 118 13.62 28.75 -9.02
C HIS A 118 15.12 28.76 -9.39
N ASN A 119 15.77 27.59 -9.38
CA ASN A 119 17.14 27.45 -9.85
C ASN A 119 17.20 27.56 -11.37
N ARG A 120 18.02 28.50 -11.85
CA ARG A 120 18.30 28.74 -13.29
C ARG A 120 18.89 27.53 -14.04
N LEU A 121 19.23 26.46 -13.34
CA LEU A 121 19.83 25.23 -13.88
C LEU A 121 18.81 24.15 -14.28
N THR A 122 17.51 24.32 -13.99
CA THR A 122 16.46 23.37 -14.40
C THR A 122 15.42 23.93 -15.41
N PRO A 123 15.81 24.61 -16.53
CA PRO A 123 14.84 24.99 -17.56
C PRO A 123 14.11 23.80 -18.20
N PHE A 124 14.75 22.64 -18.25
CA PHE A 124 14.31 21.47 -19.01
C PHE A 124 13.11 20.74 -18.39
N LEU A 125 13.11 20.58 -17.06
CA LEU A 125 12.00 19.99 -16.30
C LEU A 125 10.71 20.82 -16.46
N ASN A 126 10.84 22.15 -16.43
CA ASN A 126 9.71 23.06 -16.63
C ASN A 126 9.09 22.94 -18.03
N MET A 127 9.86 22.48 -19.04
CA MET A 127 9.35 22.33 -20.40
C MET A 127 8.37 21.16 -20.52
N THR A 128 8.67 20.03 -19.88
CA THR A 128 7.78 18.86 -19.81
C THR A 128 6.49 19.21 -19.06
N LEU A 129 6.59 19.87 -17.90
CA LEU A 129 5.41 20.34 -17.14
C LEU A 129 4.56 21.31 -17.95
N ASN A 130 5.14 22.33 -18.57
CA ASN A 130 4.39 23.29 -19.38
C ASN A 130 3.69 22.61 -20.57
N GLN A 131 4.32 21.61 -21.19
CA GLN A 131 3.67 20.86 -22.26
C GLN A 131 2.47 20.06 -21.76
N LEU A 132 2.55 19.46 -20.55
CA LEU A 132 1.40 18.81 -19.92
C LEU A 132 0.26 19.82 -19.69
N LEU A 133 0.57 21.02 -19.19
CA LEU A 133 -0.43 22.07 -18.98
C LEU A 133 -1.12 22.48 -20.30
N VAL A 134 -0.37 22.60 -21.39
CA VAL A 134 -0.93 22.96 -22.70
C VAL A 134 -1.86 21.87 -23.25
N GLU A 135 -1.53 20.59 -23.05
CA GLU A 135 -2.39 19.49 -23.49
C GLU A 135 -3.67 19.38 -22.65
N LEU A 136 -3.59 19.65 -21.34
CA LEU A 136 -4.75 19.70 -20.44
C LEU A 136 -5.66 20.90 -20.76
N ASP A 137 -5.10 22.08 -21.05
CA ASP A 137 -5.85 23.30 -21.39
C ASP A 137 -6.43 23.30 -22.82
N GLY A 138 -6.18 22.25 -23.63
CA GLY A 138 -6.66 22.12 -25.00
C GLY A 138 -8.18 21.94 -25.10
N PHE A 139 -8.93 22.97 -24.71
CA PHE A 139 -10.31 22.92 -24.23
C PHE A 139 -11.41 22.65 -25.27
N ASN A 140 -11.10 22.48 -26.55
CA ASN A 140 -12.12 22.27 -27.60
C ASN A 140 -11.96 20.96 -28.41
N GLN A 141 -10.99 20.10 -28.08
CA GLN A 141 -10.72 18.86 -28.85
C GLN A 141 -10.63 17.58 -28.01
N ASN A 142 -10.81 17.68 -26.69
CA ASN A 142 -10.64 16.57 -25.75
C ASN A 142 -11.97 16.00 -25.23
N GLU A 143 -13.08 16.18 -25.97
CA GLU A 143 -14.37 15.56 -25.60
C GLU A 143 -14.19 14.04 -25.44
N GLY A 144 -14.34 13.55 -24.21
CA GLY A 144 -14.23 12.12 -23.88
C GLY A 144 -12.86 11.62 -23.40
N ILE A 145 -11.86 12.49 -23.16
CA ILE A 145 -10.58 12.08 -22.56
C ILE A 145 -10.57 12.42 -21.06
N ILE A 146 -10.33 11.41 -20.20
CA ILE A 146 -10.11 11.63 -18.76
C ILE A 146 -8.66 11.36 -18.41
N VAL A 147 -8.07 12.26 -17.63
CA VAL A 147 -6.71 12.12 -17.13
C VAL A 147 -6.75 11.90 -15.61
N ILE A 148 -6.17 10.81 -15.15
CA ILE A 148 -6.03 10.45 -13.74
C ILE A 148 -4.55 10.47 -13.40
N GLY A 149 -4.17 11.23 -12.37
CA GLY A 149 -2.82 11.28 -11.82
C GLY A 149 -2.79 10.64 -10.44
N ALA A 150 -1.78 9.80 -10.16
CA ALA A 150 -1.53 9.28 -8.82
C ALA A 150 -0.28 9.94 -8.23
N THR A 151 -0.36 10.33 -6.94
CA THR A 151 0.76 10.88 -6.18
C THR A 151 0.61 10.58 -4.70
N TYR A 152 1.73 10.44 -4.00
CA TYR A 152 1.77 10.38 -2.53
C TYR A 152 1.79 11.77 -1.87
N PHE A 153 2.21 12.81 -2.60
CA PHE A 153 2.47 14.14 -2.06
C PHE A 153 1.72 15.21 -2.88
N PRO A 154 0.40 15.34 -2.75
CA PRO A 154 -0.38 16.31 -3.52
C PRO A 154 0.10 17.76 -3.31
N GLU A 155 0.64 18.08 -2.14
CA GLU A 155 1.21 19.38 -1.80
C GLU A 155 2.52 19.71 -2.53
N SER A 156 3.19 18.70 -3.09
CA SER A 156 4.42 18.87 -3.89
C SER A 156 4.13 19.36 -5.31
N LEU A 157 2.88 19.20 -5.77
CA LEU A 157 2.47 19.54 -7.13
C LEU A 157 2.46 21.06 -7.37
N ASP A 158 2.73 21.45 -8.61
CA ASP A 158 2.59 22.84 -9.08
C ASP A 158 1.11 23.26 -8.98
N LYS A 159 0.87 24.41 -8.35
CA LYS A 159 -0.47 25.02 -8.26
C LYS A 159 -1.14 25.20 -9.63
N ALA A 160 -0.36 25.26 -10.70
CA ALA A 160 -0.89 25.30 -12.05
C ALA A 160 -1.62 24.00 -12.41
N LEU A 161 -1.10 22.82 -12.07
CA LEU A 161 -1.70 21.53 -12.44
C LEU A 161 -3.07 21.30 -11.79
N VAL A 162 -3.24 21.80 -10.57
CA VAL A 162 -4.42 21.56 -9.74
C VAL A 162 -5.50 22.64 -9.85
N ARG A 163 -5.40 23.50 -10.88
CA ARG A 163 -6.41 24.53 -11.13
C ARG A 163 -7.65 23.91 -11.81
N PRO A 164 -8.83 24.51 -11.61
CA PRO A 164 -10.05 24.14 -12.34
C PRO A 164 -9.80 24.03 -13.85
N GLY A 165 -10.27 22.94 -14.46
CA GLY A 165 -10.05 22.63 -15.88
C GLY A 165 -8.82 21.76 -16.19
N ARG A 166 -8.07 21.32 -15.17
CA ARG A 166 -6.93 20.40 -15.29
C ARG A 166 -7.14 19.20 -14.34
N PHE A 167 -6.37 19.11 -13.26
CA PHE A 167 -6.67 18.21 -12.14
C PHE A 167 -7.50 18.96 -11.11
N ASP A 168 -8.80 19.06 -11.37
CA ASP A 168 -9.74 19.83 -10.57
C ASP A 168 -10.45 18.99 -9.49
N GLN A 169 -10.49 17.67 -9.65
CA GLN A 169 -10.99 16.73 -8.66
C GLN A 169 -9.87 16.03 -7.91
N TYR A 170 -10.06 15.87 -6.60
CA TYR A 170 -9.18 15.13 -5.72
C TYR A 170 -9.94 13.95 -5.12
N VAL A 171 -9.48 12.74 -5.43
CA VAL A 171 -9.99 11.52 -4.81
C VAL A 171 -8.92 11.02 -3.85
N ASN A 172 -9.20 11.11 -2.55
CA ASN A 172 -8.28 10.60 -1.53
C ASN A 172 -8.52 9.10 -1.34
N VAL A 173 -7.45 8.30 -1.39
CA VAL A 173 -7.50 6.86 -1.10
C VAL A 173 -6.78 6.62 0.23
N PRO A 174 -7.50 6.64 1.37
CA PRO A 174 -6.88 6.40 2.67
C PRO A 174 -6.49 4.93 2.83
N ASN A 175 -5.67 4.64 3.85
CA ASN A 175 -5.45 3.27 4.27
C ASN A 175 -6.77 2.63 4.72
N PRO A 176 -6.98 1.33 4.44
CA PRO A 176 -8.22 0.63 4.76
C PRO A 176 -8.46 0.53 6.28
N ASP A 177 -9.72 0.65 6.66
CA ASP A 177 -10.22 0.37 8.01
C ASP A 177 -10.24 -1.14 8.29
N VAL A 178 -10.59 -1.56 9.51
CA VAL A 178 -10.60 -2.99 9.87
C VAL A 178 -11.44 -3.84 8.91
N GLU A 179 -12.59 -3.35 8.49
CA GLU A 179 -13.49 -4.07 7.59
C GLU A 179 -12.93 -4.11 6.17
N GLY A 180 -12.39 -3.00 5.67
CA GLY A 180 -11.66 -2.94 4.41
C GLY A 180 -10.47 -3.89 4.39
N ARG A 181 -9.68 -3.95 5.47
CA ARG A 181 -8.57 -4.91 5.62
C ARG A 181 -9.08 -6.35 5.58
N ARG A 182 -10.20 -6.66 6.23
CA ARG A 182 -10.85 -7.98 6.18
C ARG A 182 -11.23 -8.37 4.75
N GLN A 183 -11.86 -7.47 4.00
CA GLN A 183 -12.26 -7.72 2.62
C GLN A 183 -11.07 -7.89 1.66
N ILE A 184 -10.02 -7.08 1.84
CA ILE A 184 -8.76 -7.20 1.09
C ILE A 184 -8.11 -8.55 1.38
N LEU A 185 -7.96 -8.92 2.67
CA LEU A 185 -7.42 -10.21 3.06
C LEU A 185 -8.24 -11.36 2.48
N GLU A 186 -9.57 -11.31 2.54
CA GLU A 186 -10.45 -12.33 1.97
C GLU A 186 -10.22 -12.52 0.45
N SER A 187 -10.09 -11.42 -0.29
CA SER A 187 -9.77 -11.44 -1.72
C SER A 187 -8.40 -12.10 -1.99
N HIS A 188 -7.36 -11.72 -1.26
CA HIS A 188 -6.02 -12.30 -1.44
C HIS A 188 -5.93 -13.75 -0.95
N MET A 189 -6.64 -14.10 0.13
CA MET A 189 -6.68 -15.45 0.69
C MET A 189 -7.46 -16.42 -0.20
N SER A 190 -8.37 -15.95 -1.05
CA SER A 190 -9.08 -16.81 -2.01
C SER A 190 -8.15 -17.54 -3.00
N LYS A 191 -6.92 -17.05 -3.15
CA LYS A 191 -5.90 -17.61 -4.06
C LYS A 191 -5.04 -18.70 -3.41
N ILE A 192 -5.20 -18.94 -2.11
CA ILE A 192 -4.42 -19.92 -1.35
C ILE A 192 -5.34 -20.92 -0.63
N VAL A 193 -4.81 -22.09 -0.30
CA VAL A 193 -5.52 -23.09 0.51
C VAL A 193 -5.28 -22.77 1.98
N LYS A 194 -6.29 -22.23 2.67
CA LYS A 194 -6.23 -21.89 4.09
C LYS A 194 -6.80 -23.01 4.97
N GLY A 195 -6.26 -23.15 6.17
CA GLY A 195 -6.81 -24.01 7.23
C GLY A 195 -8.14 -23.50 7.76
N ASN A 196 -8.89 -24.38 8.44
CA ASN A 196 -10.18 -24.04 9.07
C ASN A 196 -10.01 -23.20 10.34
N ASP A 197 -8.80 -23.12 10.88
CA ASP A 197 -8.39 -22.38 12.08
C ASP A 197 -8.14 -20.88 11.81
N VAL A 198 -8.10 -20.45 10.54
CA VAL A 198 -7.74 -19.09 10.16
C VAL A 198 -8.91 -18.12 10.38
N ASP A 199 -8.79 -17.28 11.41
CA ASP A 199 -9.68 -16.15 11.64
C ASP A 199 -9.12 -14.85 11.01
N ILE A 200 -9.72 -14.45 9.90
CA ILE A 200 -9.36 -13.23 9.15
C ILE A 200 -9.55 -11.97 10.01
N MET A 201 -10.54 -11.96 10.91
CA MET A 201 -10.86 -10.78 11.71
C MET A 201 -9.76 -10.47 12.71
N ILE A 202 -9.13 -11.50 13.30
CA ILE A 202 -7.99 -11.35 14.19
C ILE A 202 -6.79 -10.74 13.43
N ILE A 203 -6.53 -11.21 12.21
CA ILE A 203 -5.44 -10.70 11.36
C ILE A 203 -5.69 -9.23 10.98
N ALA A 204 -6.94 -8.88 10.61
CA ALA A 204 -7.30 -7.52 10.24
C ALA A 204 -7.17 -6.54 11.43
N ARG A 205 -7.53 -6.96 12.65
CA ARG A 205 -7.32 -6.17 13.87
C ARG A 205 -5.84 -6.05 14.25
N GLY A 206 -5.03 -7.06 13.94
CA GLY A 206 -3.59 -7.08 14.20
C GLY A 206 -2.71 -6.37 13.18
N THR A 207 -3.30 -5.79 12.13
CA THR A 207 -2.60 -5.08 11.06
C THR A 207 -3.06 -3.62 10.91
N PRO A 208 -3.17 -2.84 12.00
CA PRO A 208 -3.61 -1.46 11.91
C PRO A 208 -2.63 -0.63 11.07
N GLY A 209 -3.17 0.18 10.16
CA GLY A 209 -2.38 1.04 9.28
C GLY A 209 -1.74 0.36 8.07
N PHE A 210 -1.94 -0.96 7.89
CA PHE A 210 -1.44 -1.67 6.70
C PHE A 210 -2.18 -1.19 5.45
N SER A 211 -1.43 -0.97 4.38
CA SER A 211 -1.99 -0.73 3.04
C SER A 211 -2.47 -2.05 2.42
N GLY A 212 -3.23 -1.97 1.32
CA GLY A 212 -3.63 -3.17 0.57
C GLY A 212 -2.42 -4.00 0.07
N ALA A 213 -1.32 -3.33 -0.28
CA ALA A 213 -0.08 -3.99 -0.69
C ALA A 213 0.59 -4.74 0.47
N ASP A 214 0.59 -4.15 1.67
CA ASP A 214 1.14 -4.79 2.87
C ASP A 214 0.36 -6.06 3.24
N LEU A 215 -0.98 -6.02 3.12
CA LEU A 215 -1.84 -7.19 3.35
C LEU A 215 -1.61 -8.28 2.31
N ALA A 216 -1.46 -7.92 1.04
CA ALA A 216 -1.12 -8.87 -0.01
C ALA A 216 0.24 -9.55 0.26
N ASN A 217 1.22 -8.76 0.71
CA ASN A 217 2.53 -9.28 1.10
C ASN A 217 2.45 -10.18 2.34
N LEU A 218 1.63 -9.84 3.33
CA LEU A 218 1.39 -10.68 4.52
C LEU A 218 0.86 -12.06 4.15
N VAL A 219 -0.13 -12.13 3.25
CA VAL A 219 -0.66 -13.41 2.74
C VAL A 219 0.43 -14.20 2.00
N ASN A 220 1.24 -13.54 1.18
CA ASN A 220 2.33 -14.18 0.46
C ASN A 220 3.41 -14.74 1.41
N VAL A 221 3.82 -13.98 2.42
CA VAL A 221 4.81 -14.42 3.41
C VAL A 221 4.29 -15.61 4.23
N ALA A 222 3.01 -15.61 4.59
CA ALA A 222 2.38 -16.74 5.28
C ALA A 222 2.38 -18.00 4.40
N ALA A 223 1.98 -17.88 3.14
CA ALA A 223 1.98 -19.00 2.20
C ALA A 223 3.40 -19.55 1.95
N LEU A 224 4.40 -18.68 1.83
CA LEU A 224 5.80 -19.09 1.70
C LEU A 224 6.29 -19.84 2.94
N ARG A 225 5.89 -19.42 4.15
CA ARG A 225 6.24 -20.15 5.37
C ARG A 225 5.59 -21.53 5.43
N ALA A 226 4.32 -21.64 5.08
CA ALA A 226 3.64 -22.93 5.00
C ALA A 226 4.35 -23.87 4.02
N ALA A 227 4.70 -23.36 2.83
CA ALA A 227 5.46 -24.10 1.83
C ALA A 227 6.86 -24.53 2.31
N MET A 228 7.56 -23.66 3.05
CA MET A 228 8.86 -23.99 3.65
C MET A 228 8.78 -25.09 4.73
N ASN A 229 7.62 -25.26 5.35
CA ASN A 229 7.36 -26.30 6.34
C ASN A 229 6.75 -27.57 5.71
N ASP A 230 6.73 -27.67 4.38
CA ASP A 230 6.08 -28.76 3.62
C ASP A 230 4.59 -28.95 4.01
N ALA A 231 3.92 -27.87 4.42
CA ALA A 231 2.50 -27.89 4.78
C ALA A 231 1.60 -27.69 3.54
N ASN A 232 0.52 -28.47 3.46
CA ASN A 232 -0.46 -28.38 2.36
C ASN A 232 -1.49 -27.26 2.53
N VAL A 233 -1.60 -26.69 3.74
CA VAL A 233 -2.56 -25.65 4.11
C VAL A 233 -1.85 -24.55 4.89
N VAL A 234 -2.29 -23.31 4.72
CA VAL A 234 -1.79 -22.15 5.48
C VAL A 234 -2.64 -21.99 6.73
N ASN A 235 -2.02 -22.13 7.91
CA ASN A 235 -2.70 -22.06 9.20
C ASN A 235 -2.53 -20.67 9.85
N MET A 236 -3.24 -20.45 10.96
CA MET A 236 -3.19 -19.17 11.68
C MET A 236 -1.76 -18.84 12.17
N ASP A 237 -0.99 -19.86 12.57
CA ASP A 237 0.41 -19.72 13.01
C ASP A 237 1.35 -19.18 11.93
N ASP A 238 1.03 -19.41 10.64
CA ASP A 238 1.80 -18.89 9.53
C ASP A 238 1.51 -17.40 9.29
N PHE A 239 0.24 -17.01 9.45
CA PHE A 239 -0.17 -15.60 9.40
C PHE A 239 0.38 -14.81 10.58
N GLU A 240 0.35 -15.36 11.80
CA GLU A 240 0.97 -14.72 12.95
C GLU A 240 2.47 -14.49 12.73
N PHE A 241 3.18 -15.48 12.21
CA PHE A 241 4.60 -15.29 11.91
C PHE A 241 4.85 -14.30 10.79
N ALA A 242 4.04 -14.32 9.74
CA ALA A 242 4.16 -13.36 8.65
C ALA A 242 3.97 -11.93 9.16
N LYS A 243 2.95 -11.73 10.00
CA LYS A 243 2.68 -10.45 10.69
C LYS A 243 3.88 -10.04 11.55
N ASP A 244 4.35 -10.92 12.44
CA ASP A 244 5.47 -10.64 13.34
C ASP A 244 6.75 -10.33 12.53
N LYS A 245 6.98 -11.03 11.42
CA LYS A 245 8.12 -10.81 10.53
C LYS A 245 8.05 -9.46 9.80
N ILE A 246 6.87 -9.04 9.36
CA ILE A 246 6.69 -7.76 8.67
C ILE A 246 6.82 -6.60 9.66
N LEU A 247 6.23 -6.71 10.84
CA LEU A 247 6.27 -5.66 11.87
C LEU A 247 7.64 -5.53 12.54
N MET A 248 8.28 -6.65 12.87
CA MET A 248 9.44 -6.68 13.77
C MET A 248 10.73 -7.17 13.08
N GLY A 249 10.63 -7.66 11.85
CA GLY A 249 11.73 -8.29 11.15
C GLY A 249 11.94 -9.76 11.51
N ASN A 250 13.05 -10.31 11.01
CA ASN A 250 13.33 -11.74 11.14
C ASN A 250 13.66 -12.14 12.59
N GLU A 251 13.30 -13.38 12.91
CA GLU A 251 13.67 -14.03 14.17
C GLU A 251 15.17 -14.28 14.25
N ARG A 252 15.78 -13.91 15.36
CA ARG A 252 17.24 -14.05 15.56
C ARG A 252 17.59 -15.39 16.21
N LYS A 253 17.51 -16.47 15.44
CA LYS A 253 17.86 -17.83 15.91
C LYS A 253 19.33 -18.00 16.32
N SER A 254 20.23 -17.15 15.82
CA SER A 254 21.66 -17.17 16.14
C SER A 254 22.05 -16.32 17.35
N ALA A 255 21.11 -15.59 17.96
CA ALA A 255 21.40 -14.82 19.16
C ALA A 255 21.61 -15.78 20.34
N ILE A 256 22.85 -15.90 20.78
CA ILE A 256 23.18 -16.59 22.04
C ILE A 256 22.75 -15.66 23.16
N ILE A 257 21.58 -15.92 23.74
CA ILE A 257 21.05 -15.20 24.90
C ILE A 257 21.42 -16.01 26.14
N SER A 258 22.12 -15.40 27.10
CA SER A 258 22.40 -16.03 28.39
C SER A 258 21.09 -16.33 29.14
N GLU A 259 21.07 -17.36 29.97
CA GLU A 259 19.86 -17.68 30.75
C GLU A 259 19.43 -16.53 31.67
N GLU A 260 20.40 -15.77 32.17
CA GLU A 260 20.17 -14.57 32.96
C GLU A 260 19.45 -13.48 32.15
N ASN A 261 19.93 -13.14 30.95
CA ASN A 261 19.27 -12.15 30.10
C ASN A 261 17.88 -12.63 29.68
N ARG A 262 17.72 -13.93 29.36
CA ARG A 262 16.41 -14.52 29.04
C ARG A 262 15.45 -14.39 30.23
N ARG A 263 15.94 -14.58 31.45
CA ARG A 263 15.15 -14.42 32.68
C ARG A 263 14.74 -12.96 32.88
N ILE A 264 15.65 -12.01 32.72
CA ILE A 264 15.34 -10.57 32.82
C ILE A 264 14.26 -10.19 31.81
N THR A 265 14.43 -10.54 30.53
CA THR A 265 13.42 -10.28 29.49
C THR A 265 12.07 -10.95 29.83
N ALA A 266 12.07 -12.17 30.36
CA ALA A 266 10.82 -12.83 30.75
C ALA A 266 10.07 -12.08 31.85
N PHE A 267 10.76 -11.57 32.87
CA PHE A 267 10.13 -10.75 33.91
C PHE A 267 9.68 -9.38 33.37
N HIS A 268 10.46 -8.77 32.46
CA HIS A 268 10.11 -7.52 31.80
C HIS A 268 8.79 -7.65 31.01
N GLU A 269 8.71 -8.62 30.10
CA GLU A 269 7.49 -8.84 29.31
C GLU A 269 6.31 -9.30 30.18
N ALA A 270 6.55 -10.11 31.21
CA ALA A 270 5.52 -10.48 32.17
C ALA A 270 4.96 -9.24 32.90
N GLY A 271 5.81 -8.27 33.22
CA GLY A 271 5.41 -6.98 33.80
C GLY A 271 4.44 -6.22 32.89
N HIS A 272 4.79 -6.07 31.61
CA HIS A 272 3.90 -5.46 30.63
C HIS A 272 2.56 -6.20 30.52
N ALA A 273 2.58 -7.52 30.44
CA ALA A 273 1.38 -8.34 30.30
C ALA A 273 0.48 -8.25 31.54
N LEU A 274 1.04 -8.35 32.75
CA LEU A 274 0.28 -8.30 33.99
C LEU A 274 -0.37 -6.94 34.20
N VAL A 275 0.35 -5.85 33.96
CA VAL A 275 -0.21 -4.49 34.07
C VAL A 275 -1.29 -4.30 33.01
N ALA A 276 -1.09 -4.75 31.78
CA ALA A 276 -2.10 -4.66 30.72
C ALA A 276 -3.40 -5.40 31.07
N ILE A 277 -3.31 -6.56 31.73
CA ILE A 277 -4.48 -7.36 32.13
C ILE A 277 -5.26 -6.69 33.27
N HIS A 278 -4.58 -6.05 34.22
CA HIS A 278 -5.20 -5.53 35.43
C HIS A 278 -5.56 -4.03 35.37
N THR A 279 -5.02 -3.28 34.40
CA THR A 279 -5.29 -1.85 34.27
C THR A 279 -6.55 -1.58 33.47
N VAL A 280 -7.56 -0.97 34.11
CA VAL A 280 -8.83 -0.66 33.46
C VAL A 280 -8.65 0.40 32.36
N GLY A 281 -8.93 0.01 31.12
CA GLY A 281 -8.78 0.88 29.94
C GLY A 281 -7.53 0.59 29.12
N ALA A 282 -6.68 -0.35 29.55
CA ALA A 282 -5.67 -0.94 28.70
C ALA A 282 -6.30 -1.81 27.61
N LEU A 283 -5.57 -2.00 26.52
CA LEU A 283 -5.97 -2.92 25.45
C LEU A 283 -5.70 -4.37 25.88
N PRO A 284 -6.55 -5.34 25.48
CA PRO A 284 -6.38 -6.73 25.85
C PRO A 284 -5.10 -7.31 25.26
N VAL A 285 -4.40 -8.12 26.06
CA VAL A 285 -3.19 -8.82 25.64
C VAL A 285 -3.57 -9.95 24.67
N HIS A 286 -2.93 -9.96 23.51
CA HIS A 286 -3.13 -10.99 22.49
C HIS A 286 -1.98 -11.99 22.48
N LYS A 287 -0.74 -11.52 22.62
CA LYS A 287 0.46 -12.36 22.56
C LYS A 287 1.57 -11.78 23.42
N ALA A 288 2.29 -12.63 24.14
CA ALA A 288 3.50 -12.26 24.86
C ALA A 288 4.62 -13.24 24.46
N THR A 289 5.79 -12.72 24.11
CA THR A 289 6.94 -13.52 23.67
C THR A 289 8.26 -12.95 24.18
N ILE A 290 9.21 -13.84 24.45
CA ILE A 290 10.59 -13.51 24.82
C ILE A 290 11.58 -13.89 23.70
N VAL A 291 11.05 -14.17 22.51
CA VAL A 291 11.84 -14.57 21.35
C VAL A 291 12.35 -13.30 20.66
N PRO A 292 13.67 -13.15 20.48
CA PRO A 292 14.25 -11.94 19.88
C PRO A 292 13.87 -11.82 18.40
N ARG A 293 13.34 -10.65 18.02
CA ARG A 293 13.02 -10.28 16.63
C ARG A 293 13.55 -8.90 16.32
N GLY A 294 14.27 -8.77 15.19
CA GLY A 294 14.89 -7.51 14.80
C GLY A 294 15.77 -6.93 15.92
N SER A 295 15.42 -5.72 16.38
CA SER A 295 16.08 -5.02 17.49
C SER A 295 15.47 -5.29 18.87
N THR A 296 14.37 -6.03 18.96
CA THR A 296 13.65 -6.32 20.22
C THR A 296 14.02 -7.69 20.79
N LEU A 297 14.10 -7.80 22.12
CA LEU A 297 14.43 -9.05 22.83
C LEU A 297 13.18 -9.83 23.29
N GLY A 298 12.07 -9.13 23.49
CA GLY A 298 10.75 -9.65 23.79
C GLY A 298 9.68 -8.65 23.37
N MET A 299 8.40 -9.04 23.47
CA MET A 299 7.27 -8.13 23.27
C MET A 299 5.96 -8.69 23.84
N VAL A 300 5.14 -7.77 24.36
CA VAL A 300 3.70 -7.95 24.58
C VAL A 300 2.89 -7.19 23.53
N ILE A 301 2.12 -7.92 22.72
CA ILE A 301 1.22 -7.38 21.71
C ILE A 301 -0.17 -7.26 22.32
N GLN A 302 -0.72 -6.05 22.28
CA GLN A 302 -2.11 -5.77 22.62
C GLN A 302 -2.92 -5.52 21.35
N LEU A 303 -4.11 -6.11 21.25
CA LEU A 303 -5.00 -5.94 20.10
C LEU A 303 -6.25 -5.16 20.49
N PRO A 304 -6.59 -4.07 19.77
CA PRO A 304 -7.87 -3.42 19.98
C PRO A 304 -9.01 -4.19 19.29
N ASP A 305 -10.23 -4.10 19.85
CA ASP A 305 -11.42 -4.68 19.22
C ASP A 305 -11.85 -3.95 17.94
N LYS A 306 -11.51 -2.65 17.85
CA LYS A 306 -11.85 -1.74 16.76
C LYS A 306 -10.71 -0.75 16.53
N ASP A 307 -10.57 -0.25 15.31
CA ASP A 307 -9.65 0.86 15.04
C ASP A 307 -10.08 2.09 15.86
N LEU A 308 -9.15 2.60 16.66
CA LEU A 308 -9.38 3.77 17.52
C LEU A 308 -8.89 5.03 16.81
N THR A 309 -9.82 5.90 16.42
CA THR A 309 -9.50 7.22 15.84
C THR A 309 -9.09 8.24 16.91
N SER A 310 -9.54 8.05 18.16
CA SER A 310 -9.21 8.90 19.30
C SER A 310 -8.98 8.07 20.55
N ARG A 311 -8.20 8.60 21.50
CA ARG A 311 -7.89 7.95 22.78
C ARG A 311 -8.31 8.85 23.93
N SER A 312 -9.05 8.29 24.88
CA SER A 312 -9.43 8.99 26.10
C SER A 312 -8.23 9.18 27.03
N ARG A 313 -8.28 10.18 27.93
CA ARG A 313 -7.26 10.36 28.98
C ARG A 313 -7.05 9.09 29.80
N LYS A 314 -8.12 8.34 30.08
CA LYS A 314 -8.05 7.05 30.79
C LYS A 314 -7.23 6.01 30.03
N GLN A 315 -7.46 5.85 28.73
CA GLN A 315 -6.68 4.93 27.89
C GLN A 315 -5.22 5.37 27.75
N MET A 316 -4.96 6.68 27.69
CA MET A 316 -3.60 7.20 27.64
C MET A 316 -2.83 6.93 28.94
N LEU A 317 -3.47 7.12 30.10
CA LEU A 317 -2.88 6.76 31.39
C LEU A 317 -2.63 5.25 31.50
N ALA A 318 -3.60 4.43 31.08
CA ALA A 318 -3.41 2.98 31.04
C ALA A 318 -2.24 2.56 30.14
N SER A 319 -2.04 3.23 29.00
CA SER A 319 -0.89 3.00 28.14
C SER A 319 0.43 3.37 28.82
N LEU A 320 0.46 4.46 29.61
CA LEU A 320 1.64 4.84 30.38
C LEU A 320 1.96 3.79 31.46
N ASP A 321 0.94 3.32 32.18
CA ASP A 321 1.10 2.28 33.20
C ASP A 321 1.69 1.02 32.59
N VAL A 322 1.13 0.57 31.45
CA VAL A 322 1.64 -0.61 30.72
C VAL A 322 3.07 -0.39 30.26
N SER A 323 3.42 0.77 29.69
CA SER A 323 4.79 1.08 29.24
C SER A 323 5.82 1.07 30.38
N MET A 324 5.41 1.35 31.62
CA MET A 324 6.29 1.28 32.79
C MET A 324 6.31 -0.11 33.46
N GLY A 325 5.40 -1.02 33.08
CA GLY A 325 5.22 -2.31 33.72
C GLY A 325 6.47 -3.20 33.69
N GLY A 326 7.21 -3.24 32.58
CA GLY A 326 8.44 -4.02 32.47
C GLY A 326 9.53 -3.55 33.43
N ARG A 327 9.76 -2.24 33.51
CA ARG A 327 10.73 -1.62 34.43
C ARG A 327 10.40 -1.92 35.89
N VAL A 328 9.13 -1.77 36.28
CA VAL A 328 8.69 -2.05 37.65
C VAL A 328 8.85 -3.53 38.00
N ALA A 329 8.55 -4.43 37.07
CA ALA A 329 8.71 -5.87 37.29
C ALA A 329 10.18 -6.26 37.52
N GLU A 330 11.11 -5.67 36.76
CA GLU A 330 12.55 -5.87 36.99
C GLU A 330 12.97 -5.34 38.36
N GLU A 331 12.57 -4.11 38.71
CA GLU A 331 12.93 -3.49 39.99
C GLU A 331 12.45 -4.29 41.19
N LEU A 332 11.24 -4.86 41.14
CA LEU A 332 10.67 -5.65 42.22
C LEU A 332 11.37 -7.00 42.42
N ILE A 333 11.91 -7.60 41.36
CA ILE A 333 12.48 -8.96 41.39
C ILE A 333 14.00 -8.93 41.54
N PHE A 334 14.68 -8.00 40.88
CA PHE A 334 16.15 -7.91 40.84
C PHE A 334 16.70 -6.75 41.68
N GLY A 335 15.85 -5.80 42.09
CA GLY A 335 16.24 -4.63 42.88
C GLY A 335 16.63 -3.42 42.04
N ALA A 336 16.58 -2.23 42.65
CA ALA A 336 16.76 -0.94 41.97
C ALA A 336 18.16 -0.72 41.35
N SER A 337 19.19 -1.45 41.81
CA SER A 337 20.55 -1.37 41.27
C SER A 337 20.76 -2.20 39.99
N GLU A 338 19.92 -3.20 39.75
CA GLU A 338 20.08 -4.18 38.67
C GLU A 338 19.11 -3.94 37.50
N VAL A 339 18.40 -2.81 37.50
CA VAL A 339 17.35 -2.56 36.51
C VAL A 339 17.94 -2.14 35.17
N THR A 340 17.67 -2.95 34.14
CA THR A 340 18.27 -2.79 32.82
C THR A 340 17.46 -1.87 31.89
N LEU A 341 18.12 -1.29 30.89
CA LEU A 341 17.45 -0.60 29.77
C LEU A 341 17.16 -1.65 28.69
N LEU A 342 16.03 -2.34 28.84
CA LEU A 342 15.44 -3.18 27.78
C LEU A 342 14.44 -2.38 26.95
#